data_AF-A0A1Z3ML47-F1
#
_entry.id   AF-A0A1Z3ML47-F1
#
_cell.length_a   1.000
_cell.length_b   1.000
_cell.length_c   1.000
_cell.angle_alpha   90.00
_cell.angle_beta   90.00
_cell.angle_gamma   90.00
#
_symmetry.space_group_name_H-M   'P 1'
#
loop_
_entity.id
_entity.type
_entity.pdbx_description
1 polymer ?
#
loop_
_entity_poly.entity_id
_entity_poly.type
_entity_poly.pdbx_seq_one_letter_code
_entity_poly.pdbx_strand_id
1 'polypeptide(L)'
;MNEIASITKTIRLTPREAFMIEIAARTQRRNMSNFISTAAALAAEIVQFHEGHTVGEKMNDLWHIDPNERLRRMKMFDPSLLTYAEELSLAEIEKQDE
;
A
#
# COMPACT_ATOMS: atom_id res chain seq x y z
N MET A 1 22.56 3.92 9.50
CA MET A 1 22.17 2.51 9.26
C MET A 1 20.64 2.51 9.19
N ASN A 2 20.06 2.62 7.99
CA ASN A 2 18.61 2.60 7.84
C ASN A 2 18.13 1.18 8.10
N GLU A 3 17.43 0.95 9.21
CA GLU A 3 16.63 -0.26 9.36
C GLU A 3 15.60 -0.29 8.22
N ILE A 4 15.68 -1.32 7.38
CA ILE A 4 14.53 -1.70 6.55
C ILE A 4 13.51 -2.27 7.53
N ALA A 5 12.67 -1.39 8.08
CA ALA A 5 11.68 -1.77 9.08
C ALA A 5 10.67 -2.74 8.43
N SER A 6 10.65 -3.98 8.92
CA SER A 6 9.61 -4.94 8.56
C SER A 6 8.33 -4.59 9.31
N ILE A 7 7.23 -4.40 8.59
CA ILE A 7 5.91 -4.11 9.18
C ILE A 7 5.08 -5.41 9.18
N THR A 8 4.64 -5.84 10.36
CA THR A 8 3.72 -6.97 10.49
C THR A 8 2.28 -6.50 10.28
N LYS A 9 1.57 -7.13 9.34
CA LYS A 9 0.13 -6.94 9.12
C LYS A 9 -0.60 -8.26 9.26
N THR A 10 -1.71 -8.28 9.98
CA THR A 10 -2.57 -9.45 10.12
C THR A 10 -3.68 -9.38 9.08
N ILE A 11 -3.80 -10.42 8.25
CA ILE A 11 -4.89 -10.59 7.29
C ILE A 11 -5.78 -11.75 7.71
N ARG A 12 -7.08 -11.62 7.51
CA ARG A 12 -8.03 -12.74 7.69
C ARG A 12 -8.18 -13.44 6.35
N LEU A 13 -8.00 -14.76 6.36
CA LEU A 13 -8.16 -15.63 5.19
C LEU A 13 -9.14 -16.73 5.55
N THR A 14 -9.99 -17.10 4.59
CA THR A 14 -10.73 -18.35 4.66
C THR A 14 -9.76 -19.54 4.57
N PRO A 15 -10.13 -20.74 5.06
CA PRO A 15 -9.28 -21.92 4.95
C PRO A 15 -8.85 -22.24 3.51
N ARG A 16 -9.74 -22.01 2.54
CA ARG A 16 -9.47 -22.22 1.11
C ARG A 16 -8.41 -21.26 0.57
N GLU A 17 -8.49 -19.97 0.91
CA GLU A 17 -7.52 -18.97 0.47
C GLU A 17 -6.14 -19.23 1.07
N ALA A 18 -6.08 -19.58 2.36
CA ALA A 18 -4.83 -19.91 3.02
C ALA A 18 -4.14 -21.12 2.36
N PHE A 19 -4.90 -22.19 2.08
CA PHE A 19 -4.37 -23.38 1.42
C PHE A 19 -3.90 -23.09 -0.02
N MET A 20 -4.65 -22.26 -0.76
CA MET A 20 -4.26 -21.84 -2.11
C MET A 20 -2.92 -21.07 -2.10
N ILE A 21 -2.77 -20.10 -1.20
CA ILE A 21 -1.52 -19.32 -1.04
C ILE A 21 -0.37 -20.25 -0.65
N GLU A 22 -0.62 -21.20 0.24
CA GLU A 22 0.38 -22.18 0.66
C GLU A 22 0.87 -23.04 -0.51
N ILE A 23 -0.03 -23.58 -1.34
CA ILE A 23 0.33 -24.34 -2.54
C ILE A 23 1.18 -23.47 -3.48
N ALA A 24 0.75 -22.24 -3.73
CA ALA A 24 1.44 -21.33 -4.66
C ALA A 24 2.86 -20.98 -4.15
N ALA A 25 2.99 -20.69 -2.86
CA ALA A 25 4.27 -20.40 -2.22
C ALA A 25 5.22 -21.61 -2.28
N ARG A 26 4.72 -22.82 -1.97
CA ARG A 26 5.48 -24.07 -2.04
C ARG A 26 5.94 -24.40 -3.46
N THR A 27 5.07 -24.20 -4.46
CA THR A 27 5.40 -24.40 -5.88
C THR A 27 6.57 -23.52 -6.31
N GLN A 28 6.63 -22.30 -5.79
CA GLN A 28 7.71 -21.33 -6.06
C GLN A 28 8.88 -21.41 -5.07
N ARG A 29 8.89 -22.42 -4.18
CA ARG A 29 9.92 -22.66 -3.16
C ARG A 29 10.21 -21.44 -2.27
N ARG A 30 9.15 -20.74 -1.86
CA ARG A 30 9.22 -19.57 -0.97
C ARG A 30 8.20 -19.66 0.16
N ASN A 31 8.39 -18.84 1.21
CA ASN A 31 7.41 -18.75 2.30
C ASN A 31 6.18 -17.93 1.87
N MET A 32 5.06 -18.13 2.58
CA MET A 32 3.79 -17.48 2.27
C MET A 32 3.87 -15.95 2.31
N SER A 33 4.59 -15.38 3.29
CA SER A 33 4.73 -13.92 3.41
C SER A 33 5.44 -13.30 2.21
N ASN A 34 6.51 -13.94 1.72
CA ASN A 34 7.22 -13.52 0.52
C ASN A 34 6.32 -13.66 -0.72
N PHE A 35 5.57 -14.76 -0.82
CA PHE A 35 4.60 -14.95 -1.89
C PHE A 35 3.56 -13.83 -1.94
N ILE A 36 2.92 -13.54 -0.80
CA ILE A 36 1.90 -12.49 -0.67
C ILE A 36 2.49 -11.12 -1.02
N SER A 37 3.68 -10.80 -0.50
CA SER A 37 4.35 -9.51 -0.78
C SER A 37 4.62 -9.32 -2.27
N THR A 38 5.14 -10.34 -2.95
CA THR A 38 5.36 -10.26 -4.41
C THR A 38 4.05 -10.22 -5.18
N ALA A 39 3.04 -10.98 -4.76
CA ALA A 39 1.74 -10.97 -5.41
C ALA A 39 1.07 -9.59 -5.30
N ALA A 40 1.20 -8.92 -4.15
CA ALA A 40 0.72 -7.55 -3.97
C ALA A 40 1.45 -6.55 -4.88
N ALA A 41 2.77 -6.67 -5.01
CA ALA A 41 3.55 -5.83 -5.93
C ALA A 41 3.10 -6.04 -7.39
N LEU A 42 2.94 -7.30 -7.83
CA LEU A 42 2.45 -7.61 -9.17
C LEU A 42 1.01 -7.12 -9.40
N ALA A 43 0.16 -7.17 -8.38
CA ALA A 43 -1.20 -6.63 -8.47
C ALA A 43 -1.19 -5.10 -8.61
N ALA A 44 -0.26 -4.39 -7.93
CA ALA A 44 -0.15 -2.94 -8.04
C ALA A 44 0.18 -2.48 -9.48
N GLU A 45 0.91 -3.29 -10.25
CA GLU A 45 1.22 -3.00 -11.66
C GLU A 45 0.01 -3.07 -12.60
N ILE A 46 -1.14 -3.57 -12.15
CA ILE A 46 -2.36 -3.69 -12.97
C ILE A 46 -3.57 -2.94 -12.40
N VAL A 47 -3.57 -2.61 -11.11
CA VAL A 47 -4.62 -1.81 -10.49
C VAL A 47 -4.55 -0.39 -11.06
N GLN A 48 -5.58 -0.03 -11.82
CA GLN A 48 -5.70 1.31 -12.39
C GLN A 48 -5.78 2.35 -11.29
N PHE A 49 -4.97 3.38 -11.47
CA PHE A 49 -4.88 4.58 -10.68
C PHE A 49 -5.23 5.79 -11.57
N HIS A 50 -5.02 6.99 -11.04
CA HIS A 50 -5.30 8.26 -11.69
C HIS A 50 -4.68 8.38 -13.10
N GLU A 51 -5.44 8.97 -14.03
CA GLU A 51 -5.01 9.31 -15.39
C GLU A 51 -4.41 8.15 -16.20
N GLY A 52 -4.97 6.94 -16.06
CA GLY A 52 -4.54 5.78 -16.85
C GLY A 52 -3.18 5.21 -16.44
N HIS A 53 -2.63 5.65 -15.31
CA HIS A 53 -1.48 5.03 -14.68
C HIS A 53 -1.93 3.91 -13.75
N THR A 54 -1.04 3.01 -13.36
CA THR A 54 -1.29 2.02 -12.32
C THR A 54 -0.74 2.47 -10.97
N VAL A 55 -1.17 1.80 -9.89
CA VAL A 55 -0.64 2.06 -8.55
C VAL A 55 0.87 1.84 -8.50
N GLY A 56 1.36 0.80 -9.18
CA GLY A 56 2.79 0.48 -9.28
C GLY A 56 3.60 1.63 -9.90
N GLU A 57 3.14 2.15 -11.03
CA GLU A 57 3.79 3.26 -11.75
C GLU A 57 3.90 4.53 -10.88
N LYS A 58 2.87 4.82 -10.08
CA LYS A 58 2.83 6.02 -9.23
C LYS A 58 3.40 5.83 -7.83
N MET A 59 3.88 4.65 -7.47
CA MET A 59 4.32 4.39 -6.10
C MET A 59 5.53 5.25 -5.69
N ASN A 60 6.45 5.53 -6.61
CA ASN A 60 7.59 6.42 -6.33
C ASN A 60 7.16 7.88 -6.10
N ASP A 61 6.10 8.32 -6.77
CA ASP A 61 5.53 9.66 -6.61
C ASP A 61 4.74 9.75 -5.29
N LEU A 62 3.98 8.70 -4.95
CA LEU A 62 3.15 8.63 -3.75
C LEU A 62 3.95 8.38 -2.45
N TRP A 63 5.06 7.65 -2.53
CA TRP A 63 5.83 7.27 -1.36
C TRP A 63 6.64 8.44 -0.79
N HIS A 64 6.51 8.65 0.52
CA HIS A 64 7.33 9.54 1.30
C HIS A 64 7.61 8.94 2.67
N ILE A 65 8.73 9.32 3.30
CA ILE A 65 9.10 8.83 4.64
C ILE A 65 8.11 9.33 5.71
N ASP A 66 7.68 10.58 5.59
CA ASP A 66 6.65 11.19 6.44
C ASP A 66 5.24 10.70 6.05
N PRO A 67 4.48 10.08 6.98
CA PRO A 67 3.08 9.73 6.77
C PRO A 67 2.17 10.89 6.35
N ASN A 68 2.39 12.10 6.87
CA ASN A 68 1.55 13.25 6.55
C ASN A 68 1.70 13.67 5.08
N GLU A 69 2.93 13.63 4.59
CA GLU A 69 3.23 13.89 3.18
C GLU A 69 2.65 12.80 2.27
N ARG A 70 2.58 11.53 2.72
CA ARG A 70 1.87 10.50 1.95
C ARG A 70 0.37 10.82 1.81
N LEU A 71 -0.28 11.30 2.87
CA LEU A 71 -1.69 11.73 2.82
C LEU A 71 -1.87 12.94 1.90
N ARG A 72 -0.95 13.93 1.94
CA ARG A 72 -0.93 15.07 1.00
C ARG A 72 -0.85 14.62 -0.45
N ARG A 73 0.06 13.71 -0.76
CA ARG A 73 0.24 13.16 -2.11
C ARG A 73 -0.99 12.40 -2.55
N MET A 74 -1.57 11.56 -1.68
CA MET A 74 -2.85 10.89 -1.97
C MET A 74 -3.94 11.90 -2.34
N LYS A 75 -4.15 12.94 -1.52
CA LYS A 75 -5.12 14.02 -1.78
C LYS A 75 -4.84 14.76 -3.08
N MET A 76 -3.57 15.01 -3.41
CA MET A 76 -3.15 15.73 -4.62
C MET A 76 -3.50 14.95 -5.89
N PHE A 77 -3.32 13.63 -5.89
CA PHE A 77 -3.66 12.78 -7.05
C PHE A 77 -5.16 12.48 -7.13
N ASP A 78 -5.76 12.10 -6.01
CA ASP A 78 -7.20 11.80 -5.94
C ASP A 78 -7.69 11.93 -4.50
N PRO A 79 -8.45 13.00 -4.17
CA PRO A 79 -9.01 13.20 -2.83
C PRO A 79 -9.86 12.03 -2.33
N SER A 80 -10.47 11.23 -3.23
CA SER A 80 -11.32 10.10 -2.84
C SER A 80 -10.57 8.94 -2.20
N LEU A 81 -9.23 8.95 -2.26
CA LEU A 81 -8.38 7.97 -1.58
C LEU A 81 -8.33 8.17 -0.07
N LEU A 82 -8.66 9.37 0.41
CA LEU A 82 -8.67 9.67 1.84
C LEU A 82 -9.99 9.25 2.47
N THR A 83 -9.90 8.69 3.66
CA THR A 83 -11.06 8.61 4.55
C THR A 83 -11.38 9.97 5.15
N TYR A 84 -12.63 10.18 5.57
CA TYR A 84 -13.04 11.41 6.25
C TYR A 84 -12.15 11.75 7.46
N ALA A 85 -11.70 10.75 8.21
CA ALA A 85 -10.80 10.94 9.34
C ALA A 85 -9.41 11.46 8.89
N GLU A 86 -8.89 10.94 7.78
CA GLU A 86 -7.62 11.39 7.20
C GLU A 86 -7.74 12.79 6.58
N GLU A 87 -8.88 13.12 5.97
CA GLU A 87 -9.17 14.48 5.47
C GLU A 87 -9.15 15.50 6.61
N LEU A 88 -9.84 15.21 7.73
CA LEU A 88 -9.83 16.06 8.92
C LEU A 88 -8.42 16.22 9.50
N SER A 89 -7.70 15.10 9.66
CA SER A 89 -6.32 15.12 10.17
C SER A 89 -5.42 15.98 9.28
N LEU A 90 -5.56 15.84 7.96
CA LEU A 90 -4.76 16.60 7.01
C LEU A 90 -5.09 18.10 7.03
N ALA A 91 -6.36 18.47 7.17
CA ALA A 91 -6.76 19.87 7.30
C ALA A 91 -6.23 20.52 8.60
N GLU A 92 -6.09 19.76 9.68
CA GLU A 92 -5.47 20.24 10.91
C GLU A 92 -3.97 20.46 10.76
N ILE A 93 -3.28 19.55 10.05
CA ILE A 93 -1.85 19.68 9.77
C ILE A 93 -1.60 20.89 8.86
N GLU A 94 -2.41 21.07 7.81
CA GLU A 94 -2.30 22.21 6.88
C GLU A 94 -2.43 23.56 7.61
N LYS A 95 -3.28 23.66 8.64
CA LYS A 95 -3.43 24.88 9.48
C LYS A 95 -2.24 25.18 10.39
N GLN A 96 -1.40 24.19 10.69
CA GLN A 96 -0.21 24.39 11.54
C GLN A 96 1.00 24.85 10.73
N ASP A 97 0.95 24.69 9.41
CA ASP A 97 2.01 25.09 8.47
C ASP A 97 1.80 26.53 7.92
N GLU A 98 0.67 27.17 8.22
CA GLU A 98 0.33 28.59 7.93
C GLU A 98 0.76 29.55 9.05
#